data_AF-A0A846YKR2-F1
#
_entry.id   AF-A0A846YKR2-F1
#
_cell.length_a   1.000
_cell.length_b   1.000
_cell.length_c   1.000
_cell.angle_alpha   90.00
_cell.angle_beta   90.00
_cell.angle_gamma   90.00
#
_symmetry.space_group_name_H-M   'P 1'
#
loop_
_entity.id
_entity.type
_entity.pdbx_description
1 polymer ?
#
loop_
_entity_poly.entity_id
_entity_poly.type
_entity_poly.pdbx_seq_one_letter_code
_entity_poly.pdbx_strand_id
1 'polypeptide(L)'
;MTMDYQGSIGAQLVEEMNEYYKALNTHHDNFISAKNELINVAWEDNSSSEAFAAKAHELELAMDDTHLKLAKLRDAIEAAFGNAGAADKMVYNSF
;
A
#
# COMPACT_ATOMS: atom_id res chain seq x y z
N MET A 1 -6.50 19.23 26.41
CA MET A 1 -5.16 18.88 25.86
C MET A 1 -5.19 17.58 25.04
N THR A 2 -6.36 17.18 24.49
CA THR A 2 -6.58 15.88 23.83
C THR A 2 -6.75 15.97 22.30
N MET A 3 -7.23 17.10 21.77
CA MET A 3 -7.44 17.30 20.32
C MET A 3 -6.18 17.12 19.48
N ASP A 4 -5.01 17.52 20.00
CA ASP A 4 -3.73 17.47 19.29
C ASP A 4 -3.10 16.05 19.29
N TYR A 5 -3.45 15.25 20.29
CA TYR A 5 -2.92 13.88 20.44
C TYR A 5 -3.58 12.90 19.46
N GLN A 6 -4.89 13.02 19.21
CA GLN A 6 -5.58 12.18 18.22
C GLN A 6 -5.17 12.53 16.78
N GLY A 7 -4.99 13.81 16.47
CA GLY A 7 -4.49 14.26 15.17
C GLY A 7 -3.07 13.75 14.88
N SER A 8 -2.18 13.79 15.88
CA SER A 8 -0.80 13.32 15.72
C SER A 8 -0.68 11.80 15.56
N ILE A 9 -1.48 11.00 16.27
CA ILE A 9 -1.50 9.53 16.08
C ILE A 9 -2.06 9.17 14.70
N GLY A 10 -3.17 9.80 14.28
CA GLY A 10 -3.74 9.55 12.96
C GLY A 10 -2.76 9.86 11.84
N ALA A 11 -2.05 10.99 11.95
CA ALA A 11 -1.02 11.37 10.99
C ALA A 11 0.17 10.39 10.96
N GLN A 12 0.62 9.91 12.13
CA GLN A 12 1.68 8.89 12.21
C GLN A 12 1.29 7.59 11.51
N LEU A 13 0.08 7.08 11.77
CA LEU A 13 -0.42 5.86 11.14
C LEU A 13 -0.55 6.01 9.63
N VAL A 14 -1.00 7.17 9.14
CA VAL A 14 -1.07 7.46 7.70
C VAL A 14 0.32 7.49 7.08
N GLU A 15 1.30 8.10 7.75
CA GLU A 15 2.67 8.15 7.26
C GLU A 15 3.32 6.76 7.19
N GLU A 16 3.18 5.94 8.24
CA GLU A 16 3.65 4.54 8.21
C GLU A 16 3.03 3.76 7.04
N MET A 17 1.73 3.96 6.79
CA MET A 17 1.05 3.33 5.66
C MET A 17 1.58 3.82 4.29
N ASN A 18 1.92 5.11 4.17
CA ASN A 18 2.55 5.65 2.96
C ASN A 18 3.96 5.07 2.74
N GLU A 19 4.73 4.86 3.82
CA GLU A 19 6.04 4.21 3.73
C GLU A 19 5.92 2.76 3.26
N TYR A 20 4.98 1.98 3.82
CA TYR A 20 4.71 0.62 3.35
C TYR A 20 4.27 0.59 1.90
N TYR A 21 3.41 1.51 1.48
CA TYR A 21 2.98 1.64 0.09
C TYR A 21 4.18 1.91 -0.83
N LYS A 22 5.05 2.86 -0.48
CA LYS A 22 6.25 3.19 -1.26
C LYS A 22 7.24 2.04 -1.35
N ALA A 23 7.43 1.31 -0.25
CA ALA A 23 8.30 0.14 -0.20
C ALA A 23 7.75 -0.97 -1.11
N LEU A 24 6.45 -1.25 -1.05
CA LEU A 24 5.81 -2.25 -1.91
C LEU A 24 5.93 -1.86 -3.39
N ASN A 25 5.71 -0.59 -3.73
CA ASN A 25 5.87 -0.11 -5.11
C ASN A 25 7.30 -0.28 -5.61
N THR A 26 8.29 0.03 -4.77
CA THR A 26 9.70 -0.19 -5.11
C THR A 26 10.01 -1.68 -5.35
N HIS A 27 9.48 -2.56 -4.51
CA HIS A 27 9.64 -4.00 -4.68
C HIS A 27 8.95 -4.51 -5.96
N HIS A 28 7.78 -3.97 -6.27
CA HIS A 28 7.04 -4.27 -7.49
C HIS A 28 7.83 -3.86 -8.75
N ASP A 29 8.34 -2.63 -8.79
CA ASP A 29 9.13 -2.14 -9.93
C ASP A 29 10.41 -2.95 -10.13
N ASN A 30 11.11 -3.27 -9.03
CA ASN A 30 12.30 -4.12 -9.06
C ASN A 30 11.96 -5.54 -9.55
N PHE A 31 10.83 -6.08 -9.12
CA PHE A 31 10.35 -7.40 -9.56
C PHE A 31 10.03 -7.40 -11.06
N ILE A 32 9.30 -6.39 -11.57
CA ILE A 32 9.01 -6.25 -13.00
C ILE A 32 10.30 -6.18 -13.81
N SER A 33 11.27 -5.38 -13.35
CA SER A 33 12.56 -5.25 -14.03
C SER A 33 13.30 -6.59 -14.09
N ALA A 34 13.42 -7.30 -12.96
CA ALA A 34 14.08 -8.61 -12.89
C ALA A 34 13.35 -9.68 -13.71
N LYS A 35 12.01 -9.70 -13.68
CA LYS A 35 11.16 -10.59 -14.50
C LYS A 35 11.47 -10.40 -15.98
N ASN A 36 11.48 -9.16 -16.44
CA ASN A 36 11.72 -8.84 -17.85
C ASN A 36 13.14 -9.20 -18.28
N GLU A 37 14.14 -9.01 -17.42
CA GLU A 37 15.51 -9.42 -17.70
C GLU A 37 15.63 -10.95 -17.81
N LEU A 38 15.04 -11.70 -16.89
CA LEU A 38 15.07 -13.17 -16.90
C LEU A 38 14.38 -13.75 -18.14
N ILE A 39 13.21 -13.21 -18.52
CA ILE A 39 12.48 -13.65 -19.70
C ILE A 39 13.25 -13.33 -20.99
N ASN A 40 13.83 -12.12 -21.10
CA ASN A 40 14.46 -11.68 -22.35
C ASN A 40 15.89 -12.19 -22.56
N VAL A 41 16.62 -12.51 -21.49
CA VAL A 41 18.06 -12.83 -21.56
C VAL A 41 18.34 -14.30 -21.30
N ALA A 42 17.62 -14.93 -20.37
CA ALA A 42 18.07 -16.19 -19.81
C ALA A 42 17.40 -17.43 -20.43
N TRP A 43 16.11 -17.35 -20.78
CA TRP A 43 15.34 -18.56 -21.10
C TRP A 43 14.80 -18.46 -22.53
N GLU A 44 15.57 -18.94 -23.52
CA GLU A 44 15.05 -19.24 -24.87
C GLU A 44 13.72 -20.00 -24.74
N ASP A 45 12.69 -19.62 -25.51
CA ASP A 45 11.31 -20.16 -25.46
C ASP A 45 11.26 -21.65 -25.12
N ASN A 46 11.11 -21.95 -23.83
CA ASN A 46 11.08 -23.31 -23.31
C ASN A 46 10.02 -23.40 -22.21
N SER A 47 9.58 -24.61 -21.89
CA SER A 47 8.49 -24.82 -20.92
C SER A 47 8.73 -24.20 -19.54
N SER A 48 10.00 -23.96 -19.17
CA SER A 48 10.31 -23.25 -17.94
C SER A 48 9.96 -21.77 -18.06
N SER A 49 10.22 -21.10 -19.20
CA SER A 49 9.96 -19.66 -19.37
C SER A 49 8.49 -19.34 -19.30
N GLU A 50 7.66 -20.20 -19.89
CA GLU A 50 6.21 -20.13 -19.77
C GLU A 50 5.74 -20.31 -18.31
N ALA A 51 6.28 -21.31 -17.60
CA ALA A 51 5.92 -21.56 -16.21
C ALA A 51 6.33 -20.41 -15.27
N PHE A 52 7.53 -19.84 -15.48
CA PHE A 52 7.98 -18.67 -14.74
C PHE A 52 7.15 -17.43 -15.08
N ALA A 53 6.87 -17.17 -16.35
CA ALA A 53 6.05 -16.03 -16.76
C ALA A 53 4.65 -16.09 -16.13
N ALA A 54 4.04 -17.28 -16.07
CA ALA A 54 2.76 -17.49 -15.41
C ALA A 54 2.84 -17.20 -13.90
N LYS A 55 3.84 -17.75 -13.19
CA LYS A 55 4.03 -17.48 -11.75
C LYS A 55 4.42 -16.05 -11.45
N ALA A 56 5.17 -15.42 -12.34
CA ALA A 56 5.53 -14.02 -12.21
C ALA A 56 4.31 -13.11 -12.37
N HIS A 57 3.42 -13.44 -13.30
CA HIS A 57 2.15 -12.73 -13.47
C HIS A 57 1.21 -12.91 -12.26
N GLU A 58 1.12 -14.13 -11.70
CA GLU A 58 0.36 -14.37 -10.45
C GLU A 58 0.89 -13.50 -9.29
N LEU A 59 2.21 -13.36 -9.17
CA LEU A 59 2.83 -12.53 -8.14
C LEU A 59 2.57 -11.03 -8.37
N GLU A 60 2.65 -10.56 -9.61
CA GLU A 60 2.33 -9.18 -10.00
C GLU A 60 0.90 -8.81 -9.57
N LEU A 61 -0.09 -9.65 -9.89
CA LEU A 61 -1.48 -9.46 -9.47
C LEU A 61 -1.64 -9.43 -7.94
N ALA A 62 -0.90 -10.27 -7.21
CA ALA A 62 -0.94 -10.29 -5.75
C ALA A 62 -0.33 -9.02 -5.13
N MET A 63 0.71 -8.46 -5.74
CA MET A 63 1.30 -7.18 -5.33
C MET A 63 0.33 -6.02 -5.57
N ASP A 64 -0.36 -5.99 -6.71
CA ASP A 64 -1.38 -4.97 -7.02
C ASP A 64 -2.57 -5.01 -6.06
N ASP A 65 -3.09 -6.22 -5.77
CA ASP A 65 -4.17 -6.39 -4.78
C ASP A 65 -3.72 -5.94 -3.37
N THR A 66 -2.45 -6.17 -3.04
CA THR A 66 -1.87 -5.70 -1.77
C THR A 66 -1.79 -4.16 -1.74
N HIS A 67 -1.37 -3.50 -2.81
CA HIS A 67 -1.40 -2.03 -2.92
C HIS A 67 -2.80 -1.48 -2.69
N LEU A 68 -3.81 -2.07 -3.32
CA LEU A 68 -5.19 -1.63 -3.16
C LEU A 68 -5.68 -1.77 -1.72
N LYS A 69 -5.32 -2.87 -1.04
CA LYS A 69 -5.67 -3.09 0.36
C LYS A 69 -4.98 -2.10 1.30
N LEU A 70 -3.70 -1.80 1.06
CA LEU A 70 -2.97 -0.80 1.85
C LEU A 70 -3.58 0.60 1.67
N ALA A 71 -3.93 0.99 0.44
CA ALA A 71 -4.60 2.26 0.17
C ALA A 71 -5.95 2.35 0.90
N LYS A 72 -6.79 1.30 0.82
CA LYS A 72 -8.07 1.24 1.53
C LYS A 72 -7.91 1.32 3.05
N LEU A 73 -6.87 0.70 3.60
CA LEU A 73 -6.59 0.76 5.03
C LEU A 73 -6.20 2.19 5.45
N ARG A 74 -5.33 2.86 4.67
CA ARG A 74 -4.98 4.26 4.89
C ARG A 74 -6.21 5.16 4.89
N ASP A 75 -7.07 5.04 3.87
CA ASP A 75 -8.27 5.86 3.75
C ASP A 75 -9.26 5.59 4.92
N ALA A 76 -9.34 4.34 5.40
CA ALA A 76 -10.15 3.99 6.58
C ALA A 76 -9.61 4.60 7.88
N ILE A 77 -8.28 4.65 8.04
CA ILE A 77 -7.61 5.34 9.15
C ILE A 77 -7.94 6.84 9.09
N GLU A 78 -7.74 7.49 7.94
CA GLU A 78 -8.06 8.91 7.76
C GLU A 78 -9.52 9.23 8.08
N ALA A 79 -10.46 8.40 7.60
CA ALA A 79 -11.88 8.57 7.87
C ALA A 79 -12.21 8.42 9.37
N ALA A 80 -11.62 7.43 10.06
CA ALA A 80 -11.86 7.20 11.48
C ALA A 80 -11.37 8.39 12.33
N PHE A 81 -10.14 8.86 12.09
CA PHE A 81 -9.57 9.99 12.82
C PHE A 81 -10.22 11.33 12.44
N GLY A 82 -10.61 11.51 11.18
CA GLY A 82 -11.39 12.68 10.74
C GLY A 82 -12.75 12.78 11.43
N ASN A 83 -13.47 11.66 11.55
CA ASN A 83 -14.74 11.59 12.26
C ASN A 83 -14.59 11.86 13.77
N ALA A 84 -13.53 11.33 14.40
CA ALA A 84 -13.23 11.60 15.81
C ALA A 84 -12.99 13.10 16.05
N GLY A 85 -12.18 13.74 15.20
CA GLY A 85 -11.92 15.19 15.29
C GLY A 85 -13.17 16.05 15.07
N ALA A 86 -14.08 15.63 14.18
CA ALA A 86 -15.36 16.30 13.97
C ALA A 86 -16.29 16.18 15.20
N ALA A 87 -16.37 15.00 15.81
CA ALA A 87 -17.15 14.77 17.02
C ALA A 87 -16.64 15.63 18.19
N ASP A 88 -15.31 15.69 18.39
CA ASP A 88 -14.68 16.52 19.42
C ASP A 88 -14.99 18.02 19.23
N LYS A 89 -15.00 18.51 17.98
CA LYS A 89 -15.38 19.90 17.67
C LYS A 89 -16.86 20.19 17.97
N MET A 90 -17.77 19.26 17.67
CA MET A 90 -19.20 19.44 17.98
C MET A 90 -19.45 19.53 19.48
N VAL A 91 -18.76 18.69 20.27
CA VAL A 91 -18.82 18.77 21.75
C VAL A 91 -18.29 20.11 22.24
N TYR A 92 -17.11 20.55 21.76
CA TYR A 92 -16.54 21.84 22.15
C TYR A 92 -17.44 23.04 21.79
N ASN A 93 -18.08 23.02 20.63
CA ASN A 93 -19.00 24.08 20.19
C ASN A 93 -20.37 24.04 20.89
N SER A 94 -20.67 22.98 21.65
CA SER A 94 -21.93 22.83 22.39
C SER A 94 -21.86 23.34 23.84
N PHE A 95 -20.68 23.78 24.28
CA PHE A 95 -20.43 24.47 25.55
C PHE A 95 -20.21 25.97 25.32
#